data_AF-A0A7L9R3A9-F1
#
_entry.id   AF-A0A7L9R3A9-F1
#
_cell.length_a   1.000
_cell.length_b   1.000
_cell.length_c   1.000
_cell.angle_alpha   90.00
_cell.angle_beta   90.00
_cell.angle_gamma   90.00
#
_symmetry.space_group_name_H-M   'P 1'
#
loop_
_entity.id
_entity.type
_entity.pdbx_description
1 polymer ?
#
loop_
_entity_poly.entity_id
_entity_poly.type
_entity_poly.pdbx_seq_one_letter_code
_entity_poly.pdbx_strand_id
1 'polypeptide(L)'
;MQRLSLLVLAACLSLAMTTSIRTTEKPCENYCEIEGQNNQYECCDRNPGRCLDIQATICPHLHLESCRYDTHCEKHEKCCKLTCLPFKVCRRAVEVWRGIVA
;
A
#
# COMPACT_ATOMS: atom_id res chain seq x y z
N MET A 1 28.40 42.21 -30.37
CA MET A 1 27.00 41.72 -30.26
C MET A 1 27.00 40.18 -30.25
N GLN A 2 27.52 39.53 -29.21
CA GLN A 2 27.70 38.04 -29.23
C GLN A 2 27.61 37.40 -27.83
N ARG A 3 27.03 38.12 -26.85
CA ARG A 3 26.83 37.62 -25.47
C ARG A 3 25.37 37.41 -25.10
N LEU A 4 24.42 37.80 -25.97
CA LEU A 4 22.99 37.67 -25.72
C LEU A 4 22.46 36.24 -25.97
N SER A 5 23.17 35.41 -26.75
CA SER A 5 22.70 34.05 -27.09
C SER A 5 22.91 32.99 -25.99
N LEU A 6 23.77 33.24 -25.00
CA LEU A 6 24.05 32.24 -23.95
C LEU A 6 23.05 32.24 -22.80
N LEU A 7 22.32 33.34 -22.59
CA LEU A 7 21.35 33.43 -21.49
C LEU A 7 20.03 32.72 -21.80
N VAL A 8 19.67 32.58 -23.07
CA VAL A 8 18.42 31.92 -23.49
C VAL A 8 18.51 30.39 -23.34
N LEU A 9 19.70 29.81 -23.53
CA LEU A 9 19.91 28.36 -23.38
C LEU A 9 19.87 27.86 -21.92
N ALA A 10 20.29 28.69 -20.96
CA ALA A 10 20.30 28.31 -19.55
C ALA A 10 18.89 28.25 -18.93
N ALA A 11 17.94 29.03 -19.44
CA ALA A 11 16.56 29.06 -18.96
C ALA A 11 15.72 27.84 -19.39
N CYS A 12 16.10 27.16 -20.48
CA CYS A 12 15.37 25.98 -20.96
C CYS A 12 15.72 24.68 -20.20
N LEU A 13 16.89 24.61 -19.56
CA LEU A 13 17.33 23.44 -18.80
C LEU A 13 16.78 23.39 -17.37
N SER A 14 16.35 24.53 -16.81
CA SER A 14 15.85 24.60 -15.44
C SER A 14 14.41 24.09 -15.29
N LEU A 15 13.64 23.99 -16.39
CA LEU A 15 12.26 23.48 -16.36
C LEU A 15 12.15 21.95 -16.44
N ALA A 16 13.24 21.23 -16.71
CA ALA A 16 13.21 19.78 -16.91
C ALA A 16 13.32 18.96 -15.61
N MET A 17 13.55 19.58 -14.45
CA MET A 17 13.80 18.87 -13.18
C MET A 17 12.60 18.79 -12.23
N THR A 18 11.41 19.21 -12.65
CA THR A 18 10.17 18.87 -11.93
C THR A 18 9.50 17.68 -12.62
N THR A 19 10.24 16.60 -12.83
CA THR A 19 9.60 15.28 -12.86
C THR A 19 9.12 15.04 -11.43
N SER A 20 7.90 15.50 -11.16
CA SER A 20 7.11 14.99 -10.04
C SER A 20 7.17 13.48 -10.15
N ILE A 21 8.01 12.83 -9.33
CA ILE A 21 7.95 11.40 -9.12
C ILE A 21 6.60 11.20 -8.45
N ARG A 22 5.55 11.09 -9.27
CA ARG A 22 4.28 10.54 -8.83
C ARG A 22 4.59 9.09 -8.59
N THR A 23 5.10 8.78 -7.40
CA THR A 23 5.03 7.42 -6.88
C THR A 23 3.55 7.06 -6.96
N THR A 24 3.21 6.14 -7.85
CA THR A 24 1.88 5.55 -7.94
C THR A 24 1.53 4.77 -6.67
N GLU A 25 2.48 4.62 -5.75
CA GLU A 25 2.27 4.18 -4.39
C GLU A 25 1.39 5.19 -3.65
N LYS A 26 0.19 4.73 -3.31
CA LYS A 26 -0.70 5.40 -2.37
C LYS A 26 0.12 5.65 -1.08
N PRO A 27 0.15 6.88 -0.54
CA PRO A 27 0.82 7.12 0.73
C PRO A 27 0.23 6.19 1.78
N CYS A 28 1.11 5.59 2.59
CA CYS A 28 0.67 4.65 3.61
C CYS A 28 -0.24 5.37 4.61
N GLU A 29 -1.45 4.86 4.79
CA GLU A 29 -2.45 5.47 5.68
C GLU A 29 -2.21 5.14 7.15
N ASN A 30 -1.47 4.06 7.43
CA ASN A 30 -1.26 3.56 8.78
C ASN A 30 0.15 3.00 8.96
N TYR A 31 0.90 3.53 9.92
CA TYR A 31 2.27 3.10 10.24
C TYR A 31 2.30 2.37 11.59
N CYS A 32 3.05 1.27 11.63
CA CYS A 32 3.14 0.36 12.77
C CYS A 32 4.59 0.18 13.18
N GLU A 33 4.86 0.11 14.49
CA GLU A 33 6.20 -0.16 14.98
C GLU A 33 6.64 -1.58 14.57
N ILE A 34 7.86 -1.69 14.07
CA ILE A 34 8.45 -2.97 13.66
C ILE A 34 8.81 -3.75 14.93
N GLU A 35 8.26 -4.95 15.07
CA GLU A 35 8.51 -5.79 16.24
C GLU A 35 10.02 -6.08 16.38
N GLY A 36 10.57 -5.78 17.57
CA GLY A 36 11.98 -5.96 17.86
C GLY A 36 12.90 -4.81 17.40
N GLN A 37 12.36 -3.74 16.82
CA GLN A 37 13.12 -2.55 16.45
C GLN A 37 12.54 -1.29 17.08
N ASN A 38 13.22 -0.78 18.11
CA ASN A 38 12.79 0.43 18.82
C ASN A 38 12.73 1.64 17.87
N ASN A 39 11.58 2.33 17.89
CA ASN A 39 11.34 3.57 17.13
C ASN A 39 11.45 3.43 15.61
N GLN A 40 11.35 2.22 15.05
CA GLN A 40 11.23 2.01 13.61
C GLN A 40 9.80 1.66 13.24
N TYR A 41 9.29 2.26 12.17
CA TYR A 41 7.90 2.11 11.75
C TYR A 41 7.82 1.67 10.30
N GLU A 42 6.88 0.78 10.00
CA GLU A 42 6.57 0.30 8.65
C GLU A 42 5.09 0.48 8.30
N CYS A 43 4.77 0.35 7.01
CA CYS A 43 3.38 0.45 6.57
C CYS A 43 2.58 -0.79 6.99
N CYS A 44 1.56 -0.62 7.83
CA CYS A 44 0.73 -1.72 8.31
C CYS A 44 -0.10 -2.36 7.19
N ASP A 45 -0.49 -1.56 6.20
CA ASP A 45 -1.38 -1.92 5.09
C ASP A 45 -0.62 -1.96 3.76
N ARG A 46 0.61 -2.49 3.80
CA ARG A 46 1.55 -2.51 2.67
C ARG A 46 1.02 -3.26 1.44
N ASN A 47 0.23 -4.32 1.65
CA ASN A 47 -0.15 -5.19 0.54
C ASN A 47 -1.34 -4.60 -0.24
N PRO A 48 -1.27 -4.56 -1.58
CA PRO A 48 -2.32 -3.97 -2.41
C PRO A 48 -3.62 -4.78 -2.36
N GLY A 49 -4.72 -4.14 -2.76
CA GLY A 49 -6.05 -4.77 -2.76
C GLY A 49 -6.83 -4.52 -1.47
N ARG A 50 -7.93 -5.26 -1.28
CA ARG A 50 -8.81 -5.14 -0.12
C ARG A 50 -9.15 -6.50 0.48
N CYS A 51 -9.48 -6.49 1.76
CA CYS A 51 -10.15 -7.60 2.40
C CYS A 51 -11.52 -7.80 1.76
N LEU A 52 -11.86 -9.05 1.47
CA LEU A 52 -13.23 -9.38 1.06
C LEU A 52 -14.09 -9.43 2.31
N ASP A 53 -15.06 -8.51 2.42
CA ASP A 53 -16.04 -8.48 3.49
C ASP A 53 -17.05 -9.63 3.29
N ILE A 54 -16.63 -10.86 3.61
CA ILE A 54 -17.55 -11.99 3.67
C ILE A 54 -18.19 -11.97 5.06
N GLN A 55 -19.48 -11.68 5.14
CA GLN A 55 -20.29 -12.05 6.30
C GLN A 55 -20.46 -13.57 6.32
N ALA A 56 -19.40 -14.27 6.74
CA ALA A 56 -19.45 -15.71 6.88
C ALA A 56 -20.19 -16.06 8.18
N THR A 57 -21.35 -16.71 8.06
CA THR A 57 -22.11 -17.28 9.19
C THR A 57 -21.36 -18.41 9.88
N ILE A 58 -20.43 -19.06 9.14
CA ILE A 58 -19.64 -20.19 9.61
C ILE A 58 -18.16 -19.85 9.43
N CYS A 59 -17.41 -19.96 10.52
CA CYS A 59 -15.96 -19.91 10.49
C CYS A 59 -15.44 -21.31 10.21
N PRO A 60 -14.95 -21.62 9.00
CA PRO A 60 -14.29 -22.89 8.78
C PRO A 60 -13.09 -22.97 9.74
N HIS A 61 -13.04 -24.03 10.55
CA HIS A 61 -11.90 -24.35 11.41
C HIS A 61 -10.71 -24.78 10.54
N LEU A 62 -10.16 -23.82 9.82
CA LEU A 62 -8.86 -23.93 9.19
C LEU A 62 -7.82 -23.54 10.24
N HIS A 63 -6.63 -24.14 10.17
CA HIS A 63 -5.49 -23.69 10.96
C HIS A 63 -5.10 -22.31 10.43
N LEU A 64 -5.71 -21.27 10.98
CA LEU A 64 -5.54 -19.90 10.53
C LEU A 64 -4.50 -19.24 11.40
N GLU A 65 -3.39 -18.82 10.80
CA GLU A 65 -2.41 -18.00 11.47
C GLU A 65 -3.01 -16.61 11.72
N SER A 66 -2.99 -16.19 12.99
CA SER A 66 -3.42 -14.86 13.37
C SER A 66 -2.39 -13.84 12.91
N CYS A 67 -2.86 -12.71 12.39
CA CYS A 67 -2.01 -11.60 11.98
C CYS A 67 -2.40 -10.32 12.72
N ARG A 68 -1.48 -9.35 12.75
CA ARG A 68 -1.77 -7.99 13.22
C ARG A 68 -1.79 -6.99 12.07
N TYR A 69 -0.83 -7.13 11.15
CA TYR A 69 -0.56 -6.26 10.01
C TYR A 69 -0.32 -7.08 8.74
N ASP A 70 -0.38 -6.45 7.57
CA ASP A 70 -0.11 -7.11 6.27
C ASP A 70 1.32 -7.66 6.18
N THR A 71 2.25 -7.12 6.96
CA THR A 71 3.66 -7.56 6.98
C THR A 71 3.84 -8.94 7.62
N HIS A 72 2.82 -9.45 8.31
CA HIS A 72 2.77 -10.83 8.81
C HIS A 72 2.24 -11.81 7.76
N CYS A 73 1.74 -11.32 6.62
CA CYS A 73 1.10 -12.12 5.59
C CYS A 73 1.96 -12.20 4.32
N GLU A 74 1.66 -13.17 3.44
CA GLU A 74 2.30 -13.22 2.14
C GLU A 74 1.99 -11.98 1.29
N LYS A 75 2.83 -11.70 0.29
CA LYS A 75 2.75 -10.49 -0.55
C LYS A 75 1.39 -10.25 -1.22
N HIS A 76 0.61 -11.30 -1.46
CA HIS A 76 -0.70 -11.26 -2.11
C HIS A 76 -1.87 -11.37 -1.11
N GLU A 77 -1.57 -11.30 0.17
CA GLU A 77 -2.52 -11.44 1.25
C GLU A 77 -2.63 -10.16 2.08
N LYS A 78 -3.78 -9.98 2.73
CA LYS A 78 -4.02 -8.90 3.67
C LYS A 78 -4.45 -9.47 5.00
N CYS A 79 -4.13 -8.73 6.06
CA CYS A 79 -4.52 -9.07 7.41
C CYS A 79 -5.96 -8.61 7.70
N CYS A 80 -6.90 -9.53 7.56
CA CYS A 80 -8.33 -9.21 7.50
C CYS A 80 -9.07 -9.59 8.78
N LYS A 81 -10.00 -8.73 9.21
CA LYS A 81 -10.97 -9.07 10.25
C LYS A 81 -12.04 -9.96 9.64
N LEU A 82 -12.32 -11.10 10.25
CA LEU A 82 -13.47 -11.94 9.93
C LEU A 82 -14.51 -11.79 11.03
N THR A 83 -15.77 -11.60 10.64
CA THR A 83 -16.88 -11.38 11.59
C THR A 83 -17.02 -12.52 12.60
N CYS A 84 -16.69 -13.74 12.19
CA CYS A 84 -16.83 -14.93 13.02
C CYS A 84 -15.57 -15.27 13.85
N LEU A 85 -14.47 -14.51 13.75
CA LEU A 85 -13.27 -14.69 14.58
C LEU A 85 -13.01 -13.47 15.47
N PRO A 86 -12.51 -13.69 16.70
CA PRO A 86 -12.09 -12.59 17.57
C PRO A 86 -10.72 -12.00 17.17
N PHE A 87 -10.01 -12.60 16.22
CA PHE A 87 -8.69 -12.15 15.72
C PHE A 87 -8.70 -11.98 14.20
N LYS A 88 -7.70 -11.25 13.68
CA LYS A 88 -7.49 -11.10 12.24
C LYS A 88 -6.65 -12.24 11.68
N VAL A 89 -6.84 -12.56 10.41
CA VAL A 89 -6.14 -13.66 9.71
C VAL A 89 -5.68 -13.23 8.33
N CYS A 90 -4.60 -13.84 7.83
CA CYS A 90 -4.12 -13.62 6.48
C CYS A 90 -5.07 -14.23 5.44
N ARG A 91 -5.42 -13.44 4.43
CA ARG A 91 -6.38 -13.79 3.39
C ARG A 91 -5.93 -13.19 2.07
N ARG A 92 -6.14 -13.90 0.96
CA ARG A 92 -5.92 -13.34 -0.38
C ARG A 92 -6.62 -11.99 -0.54
N ALA A 93 -5.86 -10.99 -0.98
CA ALA A 93 -6.38 -9.70 -1.34
C ALA A 93 -7.26 -9.82 -2.59
N VAL A 94 -8.38 -9.11 -2.61
CA VAL A 94 -9.17 -8.95 -3.83
C VAL A 94 -8.71 -7.66 -4.51
N GLU A 95 -8.38 -7.77 -5.79
CA GLU A 95 -8.05 -6.61 -6.62
C GLU A 95 -9.30 -5.74 -6.77
N VAL A 96 -9.15 -4.45 -6.47
CA VAL A 96 -10.21 -3.48 -6.74
C VAL A 96 -10.21 -3.23 -8.24
N TRP A 97 -11.07 -3.94 -8.98
CA TRP A 97 -11.41 -3.55 -10.35
C TRP A 97 -12.07 -2.18 -10.29
N ARG A 98 -11.28 -1.11 -10.47
CA ARG A 98 -11.80 0.23 -10.71
C ARG A 98 -12.42 0.24 -12.11
N GLY A 99 -13.73 -0.01 -12.16
CA GLY A 99 -14.58 0.36 -13.30
C GLY A 99 -14.89 -0.78 -14.27
N ILE A 100 -16.01 -1.44 -14.03
CA ILE A 100 -17.02 -1.58 -15.09
C ILE A 100 -18.28 -0.93 -14.50
N VAL A 101 -18.44 0.36 -14.79
CA VAL A 101 -19.77 0.97 -14.73
C VAL A 101 -20.51 0.37 -15.92
N ALA A 102 -21.62 -0.31 -15.64
CA ALA A 102 -22.52 -0.86 -16.65
C ALA A 102 -23.11 0.24 -17.55
#